data_AF-A0A4R6JTX8-F1
#
_entry.id   AF-A0A4R6JTX8-F1
#
_cell.length_a   1.000
_cell.length_b   1.000
_cell.length_c   1.000
_cell.angle_alpha   90.00
_cell.angle_beta   90.00
_cell.angle_gamma   90.00
#
_symmetry.space_group_name_H-M   'P 1'
#
loop_
_entity.id
_entity.type
_entity.pdbx_description
1 polymer ?
#
loop_
_entity_poly.entity_id
_entity_poly.type
_entity_poly.pdbx_seq_one_letter_code
_entity_poly.pdbx_strand_id
1 'polypeptide(L)'
;MTMTQTSLLPVDPAVSPAQANRILTIRANLLPEEITAGRSARRTRGGLIVAVVLVLAVLGGWYYYAVQQLDTANDNLDTASGQVLRAQQAKRGFAGVTGIINDRDALTADLKALMANDLPWATTTDKLRANAAAAGVTIEEISGTVLMDQAATTTTPADSASGTAASGAASAGAASAGTASAAARPVGNVTLAGTAPDKPQIALFIDKLADLDGFADPYLTNLSLNDGKYDYAISVKVTSAALCGRFTKPCPATGGN
;
A
#
# COMPACT_ATOMS: atom_id res chain seq x y z
N MET A 1 -45.32 -20.51 -1.39
CA MET A 1 -46.52 -21.36 -1.51
C MET A 1 -46.13 -22.78 -1.13
N THR A 2 -46.37 -23.18 0.11
CA THR A 2 -46.55 -24.57 0.56
C THR A 2 -47.22 -24.51 1.93
N MET A 3 -48.25 -25.32 2.08
CA MET A 3 -49.39 -25.12 2.97
C MET A 3 -49.16 -25.60 4.41
N THR A 4 -49.82 -24.93 5.33
CA THR A 4 -50.14 -25.36 6.70
C THR A 4 -51.00 -26.64 6.69
N GLN A 5 -50.70 -27.61 7.56
CA GLN A 5 -51.67 -28.62 7.99
C GLN A 5 -51.70 -28.70 9.52
N THR A 6 -52.68 -27.99 10.06
CA THR A 6 -53.12 -28.08 11.46
C THR A 6 -54.22 -29.14 11.51
N SER A 7 -53.93 -30.30 12.13
CA SER A 7 -54.93 -31.36 12.34
C SER A 7 -55.58 -31.16 13.71
N LEU A 8 -56.84 -30.74 13.70
CA LEU A 8 -57.76 -30.69 14.83
C LEU A 8 -58.32 -32.10 15.08
N LEU A 9 -58.06 -32.66 16.26
CA LEU A 9 -58.73 -33.88 16.73
C LEU A 9 -60.19 -33.57 17.10
N PRO A 10 -61.19 -34.32 16.60
CA PRO A 10 -62.56 -34.18 17.05
C PRO A 10 -62.73 -34.77 18.45
N VAL A 11 -63.28 -33.93 19.35
CA VAL A 11 -63.80 -34.33 20.66
C VAL A 11 -65.09 -35.11 20.40
N ASP A 12 -65.11 -36.38 20.82
CA ASP A 12 -66.27 -37.26 20.81
C ASP A 12 -67.14 -36.99 22.05
N PRO A 13 -68.37 -36.44 21.91
CA PRO A 13 -69.28 -36.24 23.03
C PRO A 13 -70.25 -37.42 23.16
N ALA A 14 -69.79 -38.66 23.05
CA ALA A 14 -70.58 -39.84 23.44
C ALA A 14 -70.34 -40.18 24.92
N VAL A 15 -70.62 -39.24 25.82
CA VAL A 15 -70.73 -39.51 27.25
C VAL A 15 -72.06 -40.22 27.48
N SER A 16 -72.07 -41.54 27.31
CA SER A 16 -73.20 -42.41 27.60
C SER A 16 -73.56 -42.34 29.11
N PRO A 17 -74.79 -41.95 29.51
CA PRO A 17 -75.21 -41.84 30.91
C PRO A 17 -75.48 -43.20 31.61
N ALA A 18 -74.93 -44.31 31.10
CA ALA A 18 -75.27 -45.67 31.52
C ALA A 18 -74.44 -46.21 32.72
N GLN A 19 -73.77 -45.34 33.49
CA GLN A 19 -73.00 -45.77 34.68
C GLN A 19 -73.57 -45.30 36.02
N ALA A 20 -74.79 -44.77 36.05
CA ALA A 20 -75.44 -44.31 37.28
C ALA A 20 -76.08 -45.43 38.13
N ASN A 21 -75.83 -46.71 37.85
CA ASN A 21 -76.42 -47.80 38.65
C ASN A 21 -75.51 -49.01 38.83
N ARG A 22 -74.21 -48.80 39.08
CA ARG A 22 -73.39 -49.83 39.73
C ARG A 22 -73.73 -49.84 41.20
N ILE A 23 -74.56 -50.80 41.58
CA ILE A 23 -74.77 -51.23 42.96
C ILE A 23 -73.40 -51.39 43.60
N LEU A 24 -73.04 -50.45 44.47
CA LEU A 24 -71.89 -50.56 45.34
C LEU A 24 -72.20 -51.72 46.29
N THR A 25 -71.73 -52.92 45.97
CA THR A 25 -71.64 -53.99 46.97
C THR A 25 -70.67 -53.51 48.04
N ILE A 26 -71.21 -52.91 49.10
CA ILE A 26 -70.50 -52.56 50.32
C ILE A 26 -70.07 -53.89 50.94
N ARG A 27 -68.87 -54.33 50.57
CA ARG A 27 -68.19 -55.39 51.29
C ARG A 27 -67.45 -54.71 52.42
N ALA A 28 -67.93 -54.88 53.65
CA ALA A 28 -67.16 -54.52 54.83
C ALA A 28 -65.89 -55.40 54.83
N ASN A 29 -64.73 -54.79 54.59
CA ASN A 29 -63.44 -55.47 54.68
C ASN A 29 -63.15 -55.71 56.17
N LEU A 30 -63.45 -56.92 56.64
CA LEU A 30 -63.23 -57.34 58.02
C LEU A 30 -61.83 -57.93 58.25
N LEU A 31 -60.90 -57.79 57.30
CA LEU A 31 -59.49 -58.06 57.58
C LEU A 31 -58.87 -56.84 58.27
N PRO A 32 -58.19 -57.03 59.43
CA PRO A 32 -57.45 -55.97 60.10
C PRO A 32 -56.52 -55.24 59.13
N GLU A 33 -56.58 -53.91 59.12
CA GLU A 33 -55.84 -53.05 58.18
C GLU A 33 -54.31 -53.26 58.23
N GLU A 34 -53.80 -53.79 59.35
CA GLU A 34 -52.39 -54.13 59.52
C GLU A 34 -51.87 -55.17 58.50
N ILE A 35 -52.68 -56.13 58.07
CA ILE A 35 -52.22 -57.20 57.15
C ILE A 35 -52.22 -56.71 55.69
N THR A 36 -53.12 -55.77 55.34
CA THR A 36 -53.17 -55.20 53.98
C THR A 36 -52.14 -54.09 53.74
N ALA A 37 -51.73 -53.35 54.78
CA ALA A 37 -50.71 -52.31 54.69
C ALA A 37 -49.29 -52.87 54.45
N GLY A 38 -48.98 -54.05 54.99
CA GLY A 38 -47.64 -54.66 54.87
C GLY A 38 -47.26 -55.07 53.44
N ARG A 39 -48.23 -55.41 52.59
CA ARG A 39 -47.97 -55.90 51.22
C ARG A 39 -47.82 -54.77 50.19
N SER A 40 -48.56 -53.67 50.33
CA SER A 40 -48.44 -52.49 49.45
C SER A 40 -47.14 -51.71 49.71
N ALA A 41 -46.69 -51.65 50.97
CA ALA A 41 -45.46 -50.95 51.37
C ALA A 41 -44.19 -51.47 50.67
N ARG A 42 -44.10 -52.79 50.40
CA ARG A 42 -42.94 -53.35 49.66
C ARG A 42 -42.96 -52.97 48.18
N ARG A 43 -44.14 -52.92 47.55
CA ARG A 43 -44.28 -52.52 46.14
C ARG A 43 -44.04 -51.01 45.95
N THR A 44 -44.52 -50.16 46.86
CA THR A 44 -44.28 -48.71 46.80
C THR A 44 -42.82 -48.36 47.07
N ARG A 45 -42.17 -49.00 48.06
CA ARG A 45 -40.73 -48.82 48.31
C ARG A 45 -39.87 -49.29 47.14
N GLY A 46 -40.18 -50.45 46.55
CA GLY A 46 -39.49 -50.93 45.35
C GLY A 46 -39.66 -50.00 44.14
N GLY A 47 -40.87 -49.49 43.92
CA GLY A 47 -41.14 -48.52 42.86
C GLY A 47 -40.37 -47.20 43.04
N LEU A 48 -40.25 -46.73 44.29
CA LEU A 48 -39.53 -45.48 44.60
C LEU A 48 -38.03 -45.61 44.35
N ILE A 49 -37.41 -46.74 44.71
CA ILE A 49 -35.98 -47.00 44.42
C ILE A 49 -35.73 -47.01 42.91
N VAL A 50 -36.57 -47.70 42.13
CA VAL A 50 -36.44 -47.73 40.67
C VAL A 50 -36.58 -46.33 40.08
N ALA A 51 -37.54 -45.53 40.55
CA ALA A 51 -37.71 -44.15 40.11
C ALA A 51 -36.47 -43.29 40.39
N VAL A 52 -35.87 -43.42 41.58
CA VAL A 52 -34.64 -42.68 41.94
C VAL A 52 -33.45 -43.11 41.09
N VAL A 53 -33.28 -44.42 40.86
CA VAL A 53 -32.21 -44.93 39.98
C VAL A 53 -32.38 -44.42 38.55
N LEU A 54 -33.62 -44.36 38.05
CA LEU A 54 -33.92 -43.83 36.73
C LEU A 54 -33.55 -42.35 36.63
N VAL A 55 -33.90 -41.54 37.64
CA VAL A 55 -33.53 -40.12 37.69
C VAL A 55 -32.01 -39.95 37.72
N LEU A 56 -31.29 -40.73 38.53
CA LEU A 56 -29.83 -40.71 38.55
C LEU A 56 -29.21 -41.12 37.21
N ALA A 57 -29.78 -42.10 36.52
CA ALA A 57 -29.33 -42.50 35.20
C ALA A 57 -29.53 -41.38 34.16
N VAL A 58 -30.65 -40.66 34.22
CA VAL A 58 -30.92 -39.51 33.34
C VAL A 58 -29.94 -38.37 33.63
N LEU A 59 -29.69 -38.05 34.91
CA LEU A 59 -28.72 -37.02 35.30
C LEU A 59 -27.29 -37.40 34.90
N GLY A 60 -26.90 -38.66 35.09
CA GLY A 60 -25.61 -39.18 34.67
C GLY A 60 -25.43 -39.14 33.15
N GLY A 61 -26.46 -39.53 32.39
CA GLY A 61 -26.46 -39.43 30.94
C GLY A 61 -26.36 -37.98 30.45
N TRP A 62 -27.07 -37.05 31.08
CA TRP A 62 -26.99 -35.63 30.76
C TRP A 62 -25.62 -35.03 31.07
N TYR A 63 -25.05 -35.37 32.23
CA TYR A 63 -23.71 -34.93 32.61
C TYR A 63 -22.65 -35.43 31.62
N TYR A 64 -22.71 -36.70 31.22
CA TYR A 64 -21.82 -37.26 30.22
C TYR A 64 -21.92 -36.54 28.87
N TYR A 65 -23.14 -36.21 28.43
CA TYR A 65 -23.37 -35.44 27.22
C TYR A 65 -22.80 -34.01 27.30
N ALA A 66 -22.93 -33.34 28.45
CA ALA A 66 -22.37 -32.00 28.66
C ALA A 66 -20.83 -31.98 28.63
N VAL A 67 -20.19 -33.01 29.18
CA VAL A 67 -18.72 -33.13 29.17
C VAL A 67 -18.21 -33.32 27.73
N GLN A 68 -18.87 -34.15 26.91
CA GLN A 68 -18.46 -34.29 25.50
C GLN A 68 -18.54 -32.98 24.71
N GLN A 69 -19.52 -32.12 24.99
CA GLN A 69 -19.59 -30.81 24.32
C GLN A 69 -18.40 -29.92 24.69
N LEU A 70 -17.95 -29.97 25.95
CA LEU A 70 -16.79 -29.20 26.39
C LEU A 70 -15.52 -29.68 25.68
N ASP A 71 -15.34 -30.99 25.54
CA ASP A 71 -14.19 -31.55 24.82
C ASP A 71 -14.19 -31.13 23.34
N THR A 72 -15.34 -31.21 22.66
CA THR A 72 -15.44 -30.73 21.26
C THR A 72 -15.18 -29.22 21.12
N ALA A 73 -15.59 -28.41 22.10
CA ALA A 73 -15.32 -26.97 22.09
C ALA A 73 -13.83 -26.67 22.29
N ASN A 74 -13.17 -27.41 23.18
CA ASN A 74 -11.73 -27.30 23.41
C ASN A 74 -10.92 -27.76 22.18
N ASP A 75 -11.29 -28.87 21.54
CA ASP A 75 -10.66 -29.34 20.30
C ASP A 75 -10.81 -28.34 19.15
N ASN A 76 -11.99 -27.71 19.03
CA ASN A 76 -12.23 -26.65 18.04
C ASN A 76 -11.38 -25.41 18.32
N LEU A 77 -11.16 -25.05 19.59
CA LEU A 77 -10.33 -23.91 19.96
C LEU A 77 -8.84 -24.19 19.70
N ASP A 78 -8.36 -25.40 19.97
CA ASP A 78 -6.98 -25.78 19.71
C ASP A 78 -6.68 -25.86 18.21
N THR A 79 -7.59 -26.44 17.43
CA THR A 79 -7.48 -26.47 15.96
C THR A 79 -7.53 -25.06 15.35
N ALA A 80 -8.43 -24.20 15.81
CA ALA A 80 -8.49 -22.80 15.37
C ALA A 80 -7.22 -22.02 15.74
N SER A 81 -6.72 -22.18 16.97
CA SER A 81 -5.47 -21.56 17.42
C SER A 81 -4.27 -22.03 16.58
N GLY A 82 -4.21 -23.33 16.29
CA GLY A 82 -3.20 -23.92 15.41
C GLY A 82 -3.27 -23.41 13.96
N GLN A 83 -4.48 -23.19 13.42
CA GLN A 83 -4.66 -22.59 12.09
C GLN A 83 -4.17 -21.14 12.03
N VAL A 84 -4.46 -20.34 13.06
CA VAL A 84 -3.98 -18.94 13.14
C VAL A 84 -2.45 -18.90 13.18
N LEU A 85 -1.83 -19.76 13.99
CA LEU A 85 -0.36 -19.84 14.07
C LEU A 85 0.25 -20.26 12.73
N ARG A 86 -0.31 -21.28 12.06
CA ARG A 86 0.15 -21.68 10.72
C ARG A 86 -0.02 -20.57 9.69
N ALA A 87 -1.15 -19.87 9.69
CA ALA A 87 -1.39 -18.75 8.79
C ALA A 87 -0.42 -17.58 9.07
N GLN A 88 -0.12 -17.30 10.34
CA GLN A 88 0.84 -16.26 10.72
C GLN A 88 2.27 -16.66 10.31
N GLN A 89 2.64 -17.92 10.44
CA GLN A 89 3.92 -18.45 10.00
C GLN A 89 4.06 -18.44 8.47
N ALA A 90 2.99 -18.79 7.75
CA ALA A 90 2.94 -18.67 6.29
C ALA A 90 3.10 -17.20 5.85
N LYS A 91 2.43 -16.26 6.50
CA LYS A 91 2.61 -14.81 6.24
C LYS A 91 4.04 -14.33 6.47
N ARG A 92 4.74 -14.83 7.49
CA ARG A 92 6.18 -14.53 7.70
C ARG A 92 7.05 -15.00 6.54
N GLY A 93 6.72 -16.15 5.95
CA GLY A 93 7.40 -16.64 4.74
C GLY A 93 7.28 -15.69 3.54
N PHE A 94 6.16 -14.96 3.43
CA PHE A 94 5.94 -13.99 2.35
C PHE A 94 6.42 -12.57 2.67
N ALA A 95 6.78 -12.27 3.92
CA ALA A 95 7.27 -10.94 4.31
C ALA A 95 8.51 -10.51 3.52
N GLY A 96 9.40 -11.45 3.18
CA GLY A 96 10.56 -11.18 2.34
C GLY A 96 10.18 -10.77 0.90
N VAL A 97 9.15 -11.39 0.33
CA VAL A 97 8.68 -11.05 -1.03
C VAL A 97 8.04 -9.67 -1.05
N THR A 98 7.23 -9.33 -0.05
CA THR A 98 6.66 -7.98 0.07
C THR A 98 7.76 -6.93 0.26
N GLY A 99 8.81 -7.25 1.02
CA GLY A 99 9.99 -6.39 1.16
C GLY A 99 10.64 -6.09 -0.20
N ILE A 100 10.93 -7.13 -0.99
CA ILE A 100 11.53 -6.98 -2.32
C ILE A 100 10.64 -6.16 -3.27
N ILE A 101 9.31 -6.34 -3.21
CA ILE A 101 8.38 -5.55 -4.03
C ILE A 101 8.43 -4.08 -3.64
N ASN A 102 8.38 -3.78 -2.34
CA ASN A 102 8.47 -2.41 -1.84
C ASN A 102 9.81 -1.76 -2.20
N ASP A 103 10.91 -2.51 -2.07
CA ASP A 103 12.25 -2.03 -2.43
C ASP A 103 12.35 -1.73 -3.93
N ARG A 104 11.80 -2.61 -4.77
CA ARG A 104 11.75 -2.40 -6.23
C ARG A 104 10.95 -1.16 -6.59
N ASP A 105 9.79 -0.98 -5.97
CA ASP A 105 8.90 0.15 -6.27
C ASP A 105 9.52 1.48 -5.78
N ALA A 106 10.20 1.47 -4.62
CA ALA A 106 10.98 2.60 -4.12
C ALA A 106 12.15 2.95 -5.07
N LEU A 107 12.95 1.97 -5.47
CA LEU A 107 14.04 2.18 -6.43
C LEU A 107 13.53 2.71 -7.77
N THR A 108 12.37 2.24 -8.22
CA THR A 108 11.75 2.71 -9.46
C THR A 108 11.27 4.15 -9.33
N ALA A 109 10.70 4.52 -8.17
CA ALA A 109 10.30 5.90 -7.88
C ALA A 109 11.53 6.83 -7.81
N ASP A 110 12.59 6.42 -7.14
CA ASP A 110 13.85 7.18 -7.03
C ASP A 110 14.50 7.36 -8.41
N LEU A 111 14.59 6.29 -9.20
CA LEU A 111 15.12 6.37 -10.56
C LEU A 111 14.25 7.27 -11.43
N LYS A 112 12.92 7.19 -11.32
CA LYS A 112 12.01 8.08 -12.06
C LYS A 112 12.18 9.54 -11.62
N ALA A 113 12.40 9.80 -10.33
CA ALA A 113 12.64 11.14 -9.81
C ALA A 113 13.99 11.70 -10.28
N LEU A 114 15.05 10.90 -10.24
CA LEU A 114 16.37 11.27 -10.76
C LEU A 114 16.30 11.53 -12.28
N MET A 115 15.55 10.69 -13.01
CA MET A 115 15.42 10.82 -14.46
C MET A 115 14.32 11.79 -14.92
N ALA A 116 13.57 12.38 -13.99
CA ALA A 116 12.61 13.44 -14.28
C ALA A 116 13.30 14.75 -14.67
N ASN A 117 14.54 14.94 -14.21
CA ASN A 117 15.38 16.11 -14.50
C ASN A 117 16.62 15.72 -15.33
N ASP A 118 16.57 14.59 -16.03
CA ASP A 118 17.67 14.18 -16.92
C ASP A 118 17.64 15.01 -18.21
N LEU A 119 18.83 15.32 -18.72
CA LEU A 119 19.01 16.05 -19.97
C LEU A 119 19.08 15.04 -21.12
N PRO A 120 18.25 15.14 -22.18
CA PRO A 120 18.29 14.19 -23.29
C PRO A 120 19.51 14.42 -24.20
N TRP A 121 20.69 14.05 -23.69
CA TRP A 121 22.00 14.32 -24.29
C TRP A 121 22.09 14.00 -25.78
N ALA A 122 21.50 12.88 -26.22
CA ALA A 122 21.48 12.51 -27.63
C ALA A 122 20.80 13.57 -28.50
N THR A 123 19.55 13.92 -28.17
CA THR A 123 18.78 14.91 -28.92
C THR A 123 19.41 16.30 -28.87
N THR A 124 19.95 16.67 -27.70
CA THR A 124 20.62 17.97 -27.51
C THR A 124 21.90 18.06 -28.35
N THR A 125 22.69 16.99 -28.38
CA THR A 125 23.94 16.92 -29.17
C THR A 125 23.64 16.90 -30.66
N ASP A 126 22.60 16.18 -31.09
CA ASP A 126 22.21 16.13 -32.50
C ASP A 126 21.70 17.49 -33.00
N LYS A 127 20.89 18.20 -32.21
CA LYS A 127 20.50 19.59 -32.49
C LYS A 127 21.70 20.51 -32.58
N LEU A 128 22.65 20.35 -31.67
CA LEU A 128 23.86 21.18 -31.65
C LEU A 128 24.74 20.94 -32.88
N ARG A 129 24.96 19.68 -33.27
CA ARG A 129 25.69 19.33 -34.49
C ARG A 129 24.97 19.82 -35.75
N ALA A 130 23.64 19.69 -35.81
CA ALA A 130 22.86 20.16 -36.93
C ALA A 130 22.98 21.69 -37.11
N ASN A 131 22.93 22.45 -36.01
CA ASN A 131 23.12 23.91 -36.04
C ASN A 131 24.56 24.32 -36.38
N ALA A 132 25.56 23.59 -35.88
CA ALA A 132 26.95 23.84 -36.23
C ALA A 132 27.21 23.60 -37.73
N ALA A 133 26.69 22.49 -38.27
CA ALA A 133 26.77 22.19 -39.70
C ALA A 133 26.06 23.26 -40.55
N ALA A 134 24.89 23.76 -40.12
CA ALA A 134 24.19 24.84 -40.80
C ALA A 134 24.98 26.17 -40.78
N ALA A 135 25.78 26.42 -39.74
CA ALA A 135 26.64 27.59 -39.64
C ALA A 135 28.00 27.42 -40.35
N GLY A 136 28.34 26.22 -40.85
CA GLY A 136 29.62 25.92 -41.48
C GLY A 136 30.77 25.67 -40.47
N VAL A 137 30.43 25.36 -39.22
CA VAL A 137 31.37 25.22 -38.11
C VAL A 137 31.47 23.76 -37.68
N THR A 138 32.69 23.30 -37.37
CA THR A 138 32.95 21.93 -36.89
C THR A 138 33.16 21.91 -35.38
N ILE A 139 32.38 21.09 -34.66
CA ILE A 139 32.55 20.85 -33.23
C ILE A 139 33.46 19.63 -33.05
N GLU A 140 34.55 19.80 -32.31
CA GLU A 140 35.53 18.76 -32.02
C GLU A 140 35.37 18.22 -30.60
N GLU A 141 35.05 19.08 -29.65
CA GLU A 141 34.89 18.72 -28.24
C GLU A 141 33.62 19.32 -27.65
N ILE A 142 32.92 18.51 -26.86
CA ILE A 142 31.78 18.93 -26.04
C ILE A 142 32.06 18.43 -24.62
N SER A 143 32.27 19.35 -23.69
CA SER A 143 32.43 19.04 -22.26
C SER A 143 31.35 19.73 -21.46
N GLY A 144 30.83 19.07 -20.42
CA GLY A 144 29.74 19.59 -19.62
C GLY A 144 29.96 19.31 -18.14
N THR A 145 29.62 20.28 -17.30
CA THR A 145 29.58 20.14 -15.84
C THR A 145 28.18 20.45 -15.35
N VAL A 146 27.62 19.57 -14.52
CA VAL A 146 26.32 19.80 -13.87
C VAL A 146 26.58 20.63 -12.63
N LEU A 147 25.87 21.76 -12.52
CA LEU A 147 25.82 22.50 -11.27
C LEU A 147 24.83 21.74 -10.39
N MET A 148 25.33 21.03 -9.38
CA MET A 148 24.42 20.41 -8.41
C MET A 148 23.65 21.54 -7.73
N ASP A 149 22.33 21.59 -7.97
CA ASP A 149 21.41 22.36 -7.14
C ASP A 149 21.64 21.84 -5.72
N GLN A 150 22.32 22.63 -4.88
CA GLN A 150 22.27 22.39 -3.45
C GLN A 150 20.79 22.39 -3.13
N ALA A 151 20.23 21.20 -2.95
CA ALA A 151 18.82 21.01 -2.65
C ALA A 151 18.51 21.99 -1.51
N ALA A 152 17.78 23.06 -1.84
CA ALA A 152 17.21 23.92 -0.86
C ALA A 152 16.43 22.97 0.04
N THR A 153 16.91 22.83 1.26
CA THR A 153 16.37 21.92 2.26
C THR A 153 14.98 22.44 2.53
N THR A 154 13.98 21.94 1.80
CA THR A 154 12.59 22.16 2.11
C THR A 154 12.34 21.44 3.42
N THR A 155 12.56 22.17 4.51
CA THR A 155 12.05 21.85 5.82
C THR A 155 10.53 21.72 5.68
N THR A 156 10.07 20.48 5.51
CA THR A 156 8.70 20.10 5.84
C THR A 156 8.43 20.59 7.26
N PRO A 157 7.30 21.27 7.56
CA PRO A 157 6.94 21.57 8.93
C PRO A 157 6.68 20.25 9.64
N ALA A 158 7.67 19.77 10.38
CA ALA A 158 7.49 18.74 11.37
C ALA A 158 6.72 19.39 12.53
N ASP A 159 5.43 19.12 12.56
CA ASP A 159 4.62 19.21 13.78
C ASP A 159 5.24 18.28 14.82
N SER A 160 5.90 18.84 15.83
CA SER A 160 5.99 18.31 17.20
C SER A 160 6.80 19.26 18.07
N ALA A 161 6.12 19.80 19.07
CA ALA A 161 6.67 20.64 20.12
C ALA A 161 7.76 19.94 20.95
N SER A 162 8.78 20.72 21.31
CA SER A 162 9.35 20.92 22.65
C SER A 162 10.88 20.92 22.69
N GLY A 163 11.45 21.93 23.36
CA GLY A 163 12.78 21.81 23.98
C GLY A 163 13.86 22.77 23.47
N THR A 164 13.83 24.00 23.97
CA THR A 164 14.96 24.76 24.55
C THR A 164 16.23 25.07 23.70
N ALA A 165 16.47 26.39 23.62
CA ALA A 165 17.58 27.14 23.04
C ALA A 165 19.03 26.61 23.22
N ALA A 166 19.84 26.82 22.17
CA ALA A 166 21.21 27.30 22.31
C ALA A 166 21.67 28.07 21.05
N SER A 167 22.24 29.25 21.32
CA SER A 167 22.79 30.25 20.41
C SER A 167 24.12 29.86 19.75
N GLY A 168 24.37 30.33 18.52
CA GLY A 168 25.71 30.34 17.93
C GLY A 168 25.76 30.91 16.51
N ALA A 169 26.28 32.12 16.39
CA ALA A 169 26.56 32.95 15.21
C ALA A 169 26.85 32.28 13.84
N ALA A 170 26.31 32.88 12.76
CA ALA A 170 27.07 33.20 11.54
C ALA A 170 26.33 34.17 10.58
N SER A 171 27.03 35.28 10.28
CA SER A 171 27.09 36.09 9.05
C SER A 171 25.83 36.63 8.36
N ALA A 172 25.81 37.97 8.30
CA ALA A 172 25.11 38.79 7.33
C ALA A 172 25.49 38.43 5.87
N GLY A 173 24.47 38.43 5.01
CA GLY A 173 24.59 38.30 3.56
C GLY A 173 23.21 38.46 2.92
N ALA A 174 22.78 39.70 2.74
CA ALA A 174 21.55 40.02 2.02
C ALA A 174 21.71 39.69 0.53
N ALA A 175 20.75 38.96 -0.04
CA ALA A 175 20.15 39.30 -1.34
C ALA A 175 18.94 38.40 -1.62
N SER A 176 17.79 39.06 -1.68
CA SER A 176 16.56 38.69 -2.36
C SER A 176 16.73 37.70 -3.52
N ALA A 177 16.32 36.45 -3.33
CA ALA A 177 15.91 35.60 -4.43
C ALA A 177 14.42 35.87 -4.69
N GLY A 178 14.18 36.95 -5.44
CA GLY A 178 12.93 37.12 -6.15
C GLY A 178 12.65 35.89 -7.02
N THR A 179 11.37 35.66 -7.24
CA THR A 179 10.76 34.64 -8.08
C THR A 179 11.37 34.58 -9.49
N ALA A 180 12.58 34.05 -9.62
CA ALA A 180 13.11 33.63 -10.90
C ALA A 180 12.28 32.42 -11.31
N SER A 181 11.50 32.59 -12.38
CA SER A 181 10.74 31.52 -13.03
C SER A 181 11.61 30.27 -13.10
N ALA A 182 11.05 29.14 -12.68
CA ALA A 182 11.74 27.85 -12.61
C ALA A 182 12.31 27.36 -13.97
N ALA A 183 12.09 28.10 -15.06
CA ALA A 183 12.67 27.89 -16.38
C ALA A 183 14.06 28.54 -16.60
N ALA A 184 14.48 29.48 -15.75
CA ALA A 184 15.73 30.24 -15.93
C ALA A 184 16.84 29.86 -14.94
N ARG A 185 16.64 28.86 -14.07
CA ARG A 185 17.70 28.41 -13.15
C ARG A 185 18.76 27.64 -13.96
N PRO A 186 20.05 28.05 -13.93
CA PRO A 186 21.11 27.33 -14.62
C PRO A 186 21.35 25.98 -13.94
N VAL A 187 21.31 24.90 -14.72
CA VAL A 187 21.48 23.52 -14.25
C VAL A 187 22.88 22.97 -14.54
N GLY A 188 23.63 23.63 -15.42
CA GLY A 188 24.99 23.24 -15.78
C GLY A 188 25.65 24.20 -16.75
N ASN A 189 26.94 24.00 -16.97
CA ASN A 189 27.72 24.71 -17.98
C ASN A 189 28.22 23.69 -19.00
N VAL A 190 28.08 24.03 -20.29
CA VAL A 190 28.61 23.24 -21.41
C VAL A 190 29.64 24.09 -22.14
N THR A 191 30.81 23.53 -22.37
CA THR A 191 31.87 24.13 -23.18
C THR A 191 31.97 23.37 -24.50
N LEU A 192 31.97 24.12 -25.59
CA LEU A 192 32.04 23.66 -26.96
C LEU A 192 33.34 24.14 -27.55
N ALA A 193 34.17 23.23 -28.07
CA ALA A 193 35.37 23.59 -28.80
C ALA A 193 35.35 23.02 -30.20
N GLY A 194 35.95 23.74 -31.13
CA GLY A 194 35.96 23.36 -32.52
C GLY A 194 36.67 24.35 -33.42
N THR A 195 36.47 24.17 -34.73
CA THR A 195 37.12 24.95 -35.77
C THR A 195 36.09 25.62 -36.69
N ALA A 196 36.36 26.86 -37.08
CA ALA A 196 35.56 27.63 -38.02
C ALA A 196 36.46 28.27 -39.10
N PRO A 197 36.00 28.42 -40.34
CA PRO A 197 36.77 29.07 -41.39
C PRO A 197 36.87 30.59 -41.17
N ASP A 198 35.80 31.23 -40.68
CA ASP A 198 35.75 32.69 -40.53
C ASP A 198 35.07 33.16 -39.23
N LYS A 199 35.49 34.31 -38.70
CA LYS A 199 34.90 34.96 -37.51
C LYS A 199 33.37 35.21 -37.61
N PRO A 200 32.80 35.63 -38.76
CA PRO A 200 31.36 35.84 -38.88
C PRO A 200 30.55 34.55 -38.70
N GLN A 201 31.09 33.39 -39.08
CA GLN A 201 30.40 32.11 -38.89
C GLN A 201 30.32 31.73 -37.41
N ILE A 202 31.35 32.04 -36.63
CA ILE A 202 31.33 31.87 -35.17
C ILE A 202 30.26 32.76 -34.54
N ALA A 203 30.15 34.02 -34.98
CA ALA A 203 29.10 34.93 -34.50
C ALA A 203 27.70 34.42 -34.84
N LEU A 204 27.47 33.95 -36.07
CA LEU A 204 26.20 33.32 -36.47
C LEU A 204 25.91 32.06 -35.65
N PHE A 205 26.92 31.26 -35.32
CA PHE A 205 26.76 30.09 -34.47
C PHE A 205 26.36 30.48 -33.04
N ILE A 206 26.97 31.52 -32.45
CA ILE A 206 26.62 32.04 -31.12
C ILE A 206 25.18 32.56 -31.10
N ASP A 207 24.76 33.32 -32.12
CA ASP A 207 23.39 33.83 -32.23
C ASP A 207 22.37 32.70 -32.35
N LYS A 208 22.67 31.66 -33.15
CA LYS A 208 21.83 30.47 -33.25
C LYS A 208 21.77 29.68 -31.95
N LEU A 209 22.86 29.69 -31.18
CA LEU A 209 22.92 29.05 -29.87
C LEU A 209 22.08 29.79 -28.83
N ALA A 210 22.01 31.13 -28.92
CA ALA A 210 21.19 31.97 -28.06
C ALA A 210 19.68 31.84 -28.34
N ASP A 211 19.30 31.47 -29.56
CA ASP A 211 17.90 31.26 -29.97
C ASP A 211 17.35 29.87 -29.58
N LEU A 212 18.22 28.94 -29.17
CA LEU A 212 17.81 27.60 -28.77
C LEU A 212 17.21 27.58 -27.35
N ASP A 213 15.98 27.09 -27.25
CA ASP A 213 15.34 26.86 -25.97
C ASP A 213 16.13 25.84 -25.12
N GLY A 214 16.38 26.20 -23.86
CA GLY A 214 17.21 25.42 -22.93
C GLY A 214 18.67 25.85 -22.82
N PHE A 215 19.15 26.78 -23.65
CA PHE A 215 20.48 27.36 -23.55
C PHE A 215 20.40 28.86 -23.25
N ALA A 216 21.30 29.35 -22.40
CA ALA A 216 21.36 30.76 -22.03
C ALA A 216 22.81 31.23 -21.91
N ASP A 217 23.01 32.53 -22.07
CA ASP A 217 24.30 33.21 -21.94
C ASP A 217 25.45 32.52 -22.72
N PRO A 218 25.34 32.30 -24.05
CA PRO A 218 26.49 31.81 -24.80
C PRO A 218 27.56 32.90 -24.89
N TYR A 219 28.80 32.57 -24.51
CA TYR A 219 29.94 33.49 -24.61
C TYR A 219 31.18 32.78 -25.11
N LEU A 220 32.00 33.50 -25.88
CA LEU A 220 33.27 33.03 -26.41
C LEU A 220 34.33 33.09 -25.31
N THR A 221 34.95 31.96 -24.98
CA THR A 221 36.03 31.86 -23.98
C THR A 221 37.40 31.98 -24.60
N ASN A 222 37.62 31.36 -25.76
CA ASN A 222 38.88 31.40 -26.47
C ASN A 222 38.67 31.51 -27.99
N LEU A 223 39.58 32.20 -28.65
CA LEU A 223 39.63 32.31 -30.11
C LEU A 223 41.10 32.40 -30.55
N SER A 224 41.60 31.37 -31.22
CA SER A 224 42.97 31.33 -31.76
C SER A 224 42.96 31.00 -33.24
N LEU A 225 43.84 31.62 -34.01
CA LEU A 225 44.02 31.31 -35.42
C LEU A 225 45.11 30.24 -35.56
N ASN A 226 44.77 29.11 -36.15
CA ASN A 226 45.66 27.97 -36.33
C ASN A 226 45.49 27.41 -37.74
N ASP A 227 46.59 27.28 -38.49
CA ASP A 227 46.60 26.81 -39.88
C ASP A 227 45.55 27.45 -40.81
N GLY A 228 45.29 28.75 -40.63
CA GLY A 228 44.31 29.51 -41.42
C GLY A 228 42.85 29.24 -41.06
N LYS A 229 42.58 28.51 -39.98
CA LYS A 229 41.25 28.31 -39.37
C LYS A 229 41.21 28.91 -37.98
N TYR A 230 40.02 29.26 -37.52
CA TYR A 230 39.81 29.77 -36.16
C TYR A 230 39.39 28.63 -35.25
N ASP A 231 40.28 28.25 -34.33
CA ASP A 231 39.94 27.43 -33.17
C ASP A 231 39.14 28.30 -32.21
N TYR A 232 37.98 27.82 -31.78
CA TYR A 232 37.11 28.54 -30.86
C TYR A 232 36.73 27.66 -29.69
N ALA A 233 36.50 28.29 -28.54
CA ALA A 233 35.84 27.68 -27.40
C ALA A 233 34.70 28.59 -26.94
N ILE A 234 33.50 28.04 -26.80
CA ILE A 234 32.28 28.74 -26.38
C ILE A 234 31.77 28.05 -25.13
N SER A 235 31.43 28.83 -24.10
CA SER A 235 30.74 28.34 -22.91
C SER A 235 29.29 28.79 -22.96
N VAL A 236 28.38 27.89 -22.62
CA VAL A 236 26.94 28.13 -22.60
C VAL A 236 26.33 27.54 -21.34
N LYS A 237 25.40 28.25 -20.72
CA LYS A 237 24.66 27.73 -19.56
C LYS A 237 23.46 26.94 -20.05
N VAL A 238 23.29 25.74 -19.50
CA VAL A 238 22.09 24.95 -19.70
C VAL A 238 21.08 25.38 -18.65
N THR A 239 19.86 25.70 -19.06
CA THR A 239 18.77 26.09 -18.15
C THR A 239 17.85 24.92 -17.86
N SER A 240 17.03 25.09 -16.82
CA SER A 240 16.00 24.13 -16.40
C SER A 240 14.94 23.88 -17.49
N ALA A 241 14.78 24.77 -18.47
CA ALA A 241 13.94 24.55 -19.64
C ALA A 241 14.44 23.41 -20.55
N ALA A 242 15.75 23.12 -20.54
CA ALA A 242 16.33 22.01 -21.27
C ALA A 242 16.04 20.64 -20.63
N LEU A 243 15.61 20.62 -19.35
CA LEU A 243 15.29 19.41 -18.63
C LEU A 243 13.91 18.91 -19.10
N CYS A 244 13.92 17.94 -20.00
CA CYS A 244 12.71 17.22 -20.35
C CYS A 244 12.90 15.77 -19.93
N GLY A 245 12.38 15.46 -18.74
CA GLY A 245 12.55 14.18 -18.09
C GLY A 245 12.20 13.02 -19.01
N ARG A 246 13.14 12.07 -19.12
CA ARG A 246 13.06 10.94 -20.05
C ARG A 246 11.82 10.05 -19.86
N PHE A 247 11.15 10.14 -18.71
CA PHE A 247 9.99 9.31 -18.33
C PHE A 247 8.78 10.09 -17.80
N THR A 248 8.78 11.43 -17.85
CA THR A 248 7.72 12.26 -17.23
C THR A 248 6.94 13.09 -18.23
N LYS A 249 7.57 13.60 -19.29
CA LYS A 249 6.89 14.25 -20.42
C LYS A 249 7.61 13.92 -21.72
N PRO A 250 6.88 13.71 -22.83
CA PRO A 250 7.52 13.71 -24.15
C PRO A 250 8.18 15.08 -24.33
N CYS A 251 9.51 15.09 -24.43
CA CYS A 251 10.24 16.25 -24.91
C CYS A 251 9.61 16.66 -26.24
N PRO A 252 9.35 17.94 -26.51
CA PRO A 252 9.05 18.38 -27.86
C PRO A 252 10.25 18.02 -28.74
N ALA A 253 10.15 16.89 -29.41
CA ALA A 253 11.06 16.43 -30.43
C ALA A 253 10.80 17.30 -31.68
N THR A 254 11.15 18.57 -31.60
CA THR A 254 11.28 19.44 -32.77
C THR A 254 12.62 19.11 -33.43
N GLY A 255 12.72 17.91 -34.01
CA GLY A 255 13.91 17.47 -34.74
C GLY A 255 13.93 15.98 -35.12
N GLY A 256 13.29 15.64 -36.25
CA GLY A 256 13.58 14.52 -37.17
C GLY A 256 13.30 13.09 -36.67
N ASN A 257 12.49 12.25 -37.32
CA ASN A 257 11.93 12.26 -38.68
C ASN A 257 10.40 12.26 -38.69
#